data_AF-A0A2C9KME2-F1
#
_entry.id   AF-A0A2C9KME2-F1
#
_cell.length_a   1.000
_cell.length_b   1.000
_cell.length_c   1.000
_cell.angle_alpha   90.00
_cell.angle_beta   90.00
_cell.angle_gamma   90.00
#
_symmetry.space_group_name_H-M   'P 1'
#
loop_
_entity.id
_entity.type
_entity.pdbx_description
1 polymer ?
#
loop_
_entity_poly.entity_id
_entity_poly.type
_entity_poly.pdbx_seq_one_letter_code
_entity_poly.pdbx_strand_id
1 'polypeptide(L)'
;MCKKKIQQVLESMSNDETQLQSDTADIVMMMEDKCCFLRECFVDLNYGTYYGQNSGGGACQYAGPLPRAATDPKIWALVAINRPQFLDSLTCGICLKIAFCLGSVDFALKGDGRWSISMQAVQCPVGGSTIQYAFQGSNPWYIKLQIRNARIPITKALVRRNNNWVTMQRSQDGFWILSDGQPMPDGPIGVRLTAANGYVMEDSIPRIDNSNVLEGQRRVQVPYDPSLPSA
;
A
#
# COMPACT_ATOMS: atom_id res chain seq x y z
N MET A 1 -19.87 10.58 17.24
CA MET A 1 -20.86 11.17 16.30
C MET A 1 -20.46 11.00 14.83
N CYS A 2 -19.18 11.18 14.46
CA CYS A 2 -18.68 10.99 13.08
C CYS A 2 -18.73 9.53 12.58
N LYS A 3 -18.25 8.55 13.36
CA LYS A 3 -18.30 7.11 13.02
C LYS A 3 -19.71 6.60 12.65
N LYS A 4 -20.75 6.99 13.40
CA LYS A 4 -22.14 6.59 13.10
C LYS A 4 -22.66 7.22 11.80
N LYS A 5 -22.24 8.45 11.47
CA LYS A 5 -22.62 9.11 10.21
C LYS A 5 -21.90 8.50 9.01
N ILE A 6 -20.62 8.13 9.16
CA ILE A 6 -19.86 7.41 8.13
C ILE A 6 -20.49 6.03 7.87
N GLN A 7 -20.85 5.31 8.94
CA GLN A 7 -21.51 4.01 8.82
C GLN A 7 -22.91 4.11 8.19
N GLN A 8 -23.68 5.15 8.49
CA GLN A 8 -24.95 5.44 7.80
C GLN A 8 -24.77 5.80 6.32
N VAL A 9 -23.69 6.50 5.96
CA VAL A 9 -23.35 6.77 4.55
C VAL A 9 -22.95 5.46 3.86
N LEU A 10 -22.15 4.61 4.49
CA LEU A 10 -21.78 3.28 3.96
C LEU A 10 -22.99 2.36 3.80
N GLU A 11 -23.93 2.37 4.75
CA GLU A 11 -25.16 1.54 4.73
C GLU A 11 -26.21 2.05 3.73
N SER A 12 -26.24 3.35 3.41
CA SER A 12 -27.16 3.92 2.41
C SER A 12 -26.68 3.79 0.96
N MET A 13 -25.41 3.40 0.76
CA MET A 13 -24.78 3.24 -0.56
C MET A 13 -24.85 1.80 -1.12
N SER A 14 -25.45 0.83 -0.42
CA SER A 14 -25.54 -0.57 -0.89
C SER A 14 -26.61 -0.83 -1.94
N ASN A 15 -27.35 0.19 -2.40
CA ASN A 15 -28.59 0.02 -3.18
C ASN A 15 -28.61 0.69 -4.56
N ASP A 16 -27.50 1.21 -5.08
CA ASP A 16 -27.50 1.86 -6.40
C ASP A 16 -26.42 1.25 -7.31
N GLU A 17 -26.82 0.25 -8.08
CA GLU A 17 -26.03 -0.35 -9.15
C GLU A 17 -25.93 0.63 -10.33
N THR A 18 -24.92 1.49 -10.32
CA THR A 18 -24.46 2.13 -11.57
C THR A 18 -22.97 1.87 -11.76
N GLN A 19 -22.69 0.84 -12.56
CA GLN A 19 -21.37 0.54 -13.06
C GLN A 19 -20.89 1.64 -14.00
N LEU A 20 -19.85 2.36 -13.59
CA LEU A 20 -18.86 2.89 -14.52
C LEU A 20 -17.56 2.12 -14.30
N GLN A 21 -16.99 1.60 -15.39
CA GLN A 21 -15.69 0.93 -15.43
C GLN A 21 -14.62 1.78 -14.75
N SER A 22 -14.31 1.46 -13.48
CA SER A 22 -13.07 1.90 -12.86
C SER A 22 -11.96 1.00 -13.41
N ASP A 23 -11.33 1.43 -14.49
CA ASP A 23 -10.08 0.82 -14.91
C ASP A 23 -9.08 0.98 -13.75
N THR A 24 -8.76 -0.16 -13.14
CA THR A 24 -7.82 -0.45 -12.03
C THR A 24 -8.29 -0.17 -10.61
N ALA A 25 -8.66 -1.25 -9.91
CA ALA A 25 -8.67 -1.27 -8.46
C ALA A 25 -7.25 -1.45 -7.94
N ASP A 26 -6.68 -0.40 -7.38
CA ASP A 26 -5.35 -0.40 -6.77
C ASP A 26 -5.52 -0.56 -5.24
N ILE A 27 -4.55 -1.12 -4.52
CA ILE A 27 -4.69 -1.32 -3.06
C ILE A 27 -3.73 -0.42 -2.31
N VAL A 28 -4.31 0.59 -1.70
CA VAL A 28 -3.67 1.50 -0.74
C VAL A 28 -4.41 1.36 0.59
N MET A 29 -3.68 1.39 1.72
CA MET A 29 -4.29 1.23 3.04
C MET A 29 -4.76 2.59 3.57
N MET A 30 -5.99 2.69 4.06
CA MET A 30 -6.61 3.96 4.42
C MET A 30 -6.73 4.14 5.93
N MET A 31 -6.32 5.29 6.45
CA MET A 31 -6.35 5.67 7.86
C MET A 31 -7.25 6.87 8.08
N GLU A 32 -8.09 6.82 9.13
CA GLU A 32 -9.06 7.87 9.44
C GLU A 32 -8.39 9.00 10.22
N ASP A 33 -8.74 10.26 9.91
CA ASP A 33 -8.74 11.30 10.93
C ASP A 33 -9.61 12.52 10.53
N LYS A 34 -10.72 12.66 11.26
CA LYS A 34 -11.53 13.87 11.60
C LYS A 34 -11.99 14.81 10.47
N CYS A 35 -13.29 15.12 10.48
CA CYS A 35 -13.91 16.19 9.70
C CYS A 35 -13.10 17.49 9.74
N CYS A 36 -12.89 18.10 8.56
CA CYS A 36 -12.25 19.41 8.41
C CYS A 36 -12.94 20.47 9.30
N PHE A 37 -12.24 21.00 10.31
CA PHE A 37 -12.49 22.34 10.85
C PHE A 37 -11.26 23.19 10.54
N LEU A 38 -11.39 23.93 9.43
CA LEU A 38 -10.59 25.05 8.93
C LEU A 38 -9.21 25.36 9.54
N ARG A 39 -8.20 25.19 8.67
CA ARG A 39 -7.08 26.09 8.30
C ARG A 39 -5.78 25.29 8.25
N GLU A 40 -5.17 25.31 7.07
CA GLU A 40 -3.88 24.69 6.73
C GLU A 40 -3.91 23.19 6.47
N CYS A 41 -4.27 22.81 5.24
CA CYS A 41 -3.62 21.75 4.46
C CYS A 41 -4.25 21.74 3.06
N PHE A 42 -3.54 22.30 2.08
CA PHE A 42 -3.83 22.05 0.66
C PHE A 42 -3.16 20.73 0.28
N VAL A 43 -3.93 19.70 -0.08
CA VAL A 43 -3.46 18.61 -0.97
C VAL A 43 -4.66 18.02 -1.73
N ASP A 44 -4.59 18.12 -3.07
CA ASP A 44 -5.45 17.60 -4.15
C ASP A 44 -6.94 17.31 -3.84
N LEU A 45 -7.81 18.15 -4.41
CA LEU A 45 -9.25 17.89 -4.50
C LEU A 45 -9.49 16.74 -5.47
N ASN A 46 -9.77 15.55 -4.95
CA ASN A 46 -10.20 14.40 -5.75
C ASN A 46 -11.63 14.01 -5.40
N TYR A 47 -12.28 13.34 -6.36
CA TYR A 47 -13.56 12.70 -6.19
C TYR A 47 -13.33 11.22 -5.90
N GLY A 48 -13.80 10.72 -4.75
CA GLY A 48 -13.74 9.29 -4.41
C GLY A 48 -15.02 8.55 -4.83
N THR A 49 -14.88 7.34 -5.34
CA THR A 49 -15.96 6.37 -5.59
C THR A 49 -15.68 5.06 -4.84
N TYR A 50 -16.69 4.23 -4.59
CA TYR A 50 -16.49 2.88 -4.02
C TYR A 50 -16.38 1.84 -5.14
N TYR A 51 -15.69 0.74 -4.89
CA TYR A 51 -15.71 -0.45 -5.75
C TYR A 51 -15.93 -1.69 -4.88
N GLY A 52 -16.59 -2.70 -5.45
CA GLY A 52 -16.77 -4.00 -4.79
C GLY A 52 -15.44 -4.70 -4.52
N GLN A 53 -15.45 -5.66 -3.60
CA GLN A 53 -14.25 -6.40 -3.19
C GLN A 53 -13.67 -7.20 -4.38
N ASN A 54 -12.49 -6.81 -4.88
CA ASN A 54 -11.85 -7.54 -5.98
C ASN A 54 -11.16 -8.80 -5.48
N SER A 55 -11.58 -9.95 -6.00
CA SER A 55 -11.04 -11.27 -5.66
C SER A 55 -9.57 -11.48 -6.07
N GLY A 56 -9.03 -10.64 -6.95
CA GLY A 56 -7.65 -10.73 -7.48
C GLY A 56 -6.60 -9.89 -6.75
N GLY A 57 -6.94 -9.17 -5.67
CA GLY A 57 -5.96 -8.35 -4.93
C GLY A 57 -5.52 -7.04 -5.60
N GLY A 58 -6.25 -6.59 -6.64
CA GLY A 58 -6.02 -5.32 -7.33
C GLY A 58 -4.72 -5.27 -8.15
N ALA A 59 -4.36 -4.11 -8.72
CA ALA A 59 -3.10 -3.99 -9.49
C ALA A 59 -1.86 -4.20 -8.62
N CYS A 60 -1.94 -3.90 -7.33
CA CYS A 60 -0.89 -4.21 -6.35
C CYS A 60 -0.80 -5.70 -5.99
N GLN A 61 -1.71 -6.54 -6.50
CA GLN A 61 -1.76 -8.00 -6.31
C GLN A 61 -1.57 -8.47 -4.86
N TYR A 62 -2.27 -7.84 -3.90
CA TYR A 62 -2.35 -8.35 -2.54
C TYR A 62 -3.39 -9.48 -2.43
N ALA A 63 -3.16 -10.61 -3.09
CA ALA A 63 -4.06 -11.77 -3.15
C ALA A 63 -4.14 -12.61 -1.85
N GLY A 64 -3.86 -12.00 -0.69
CA GLY A 64 -3.92 -12.61 0.65
C GLY A 64 -2.58 -13.20 1.17
N PRO A 65 -2.44 -13.40 2.50
CA PRO A 65 -3.02 -12.55 3.54
C PRO A 65 -2.57 -11.09 3.34
N LEU A 66 -3.33 -10.09 3.80
CA LEU A 66 -2.92 -8.67 3.71
C LEU A 66 -1.65 -8.38 4.56
N PRO A 67 -0.91 -7.29 4.28
CA PRO A 67 0.22 -6.89 5.13
C PRO A 67 -0.25 -6.66 6.57
N ARG A 68 0.61 -6.89 7.58
CA ARG A 68 0.17 -6.77 8.99
C ARG A 68 -0.41 -5.39 9.32
N ALA A 69 0.14 -4.31 8.77
CA ALA A 69 -0.38 -2.95 8.95
C ALA A 69 -1.85 -2.82 8.52
N ALA A 70 -2.33 -3.61 7.55
CA ALA A 70 -3.72 -3.59 7.12
C ALA A 70 -4.70 -4.15 8.17
N THR A 71 -4.19 -4.83 9.19
CA THR A 71 -5.00 -5.35 10.31
C THR A 71 -5.06 -4.40 11.50
N ASP A 72 -4.34 -3.28 11.46
CA ASP A 72 -4.39 -2.26 12.50
C ASP A 72 -5.77 -1.58 12.50
N PRO A 73 -6.42 -1.39 13.67
CA PRO A 73 -7.76 -0.81 13.76
C PRO A 73 -7.85 0.66 13.28
N LYS A 74 -6.72 1.34 13.11
CA LYS A 74 -6.65 2.67 12.48
C LYS A 74 -6.86 2.58 10.97
N ILE A 75 -6.65 1.40 10.38
CA ILE A 75 -6.80 1.15 8.95
C ILE A 75 -8.19 0.60 8.72
N TRP A 76 -9.08 1.40 8.14
CA TRP A 76 -10.51 1.07 8.07
C TRP A 76 -10.96 0.63 6.68
N ALA A 77 -10.16 0.87 5.65
CA ALA A 77 -10.46 0.45 4.27
C ALA A 77 -9.18 0.27 3.44
N LEU A 78 -9.34 -0.46 2.34
CA LEU A 78 -8.41 -0.45 1.21
C LEU A 78 -9.00 0.46 0.13
N VAL A 79 -8.18 1.25 -0.54
CA VAL A 79 -8.62 2.20 -1.57
C VAL A 79 -7.82 2.06 -2.85
N ALA A 80 -8.50 2.28 -3.96
CA ALA A 80 -7.92 2.49 -5.28
C ALA A 80 -7.68 3.97 -5.49
N ILE A 81 -6.64 4.29 -6.25
CA ILE A 81 -6.27 5.65 -6.60
C ILE A 81 -6.13 5.76 -8.11
N ASN A 82 -6.23 6.97 -8.65
CA ASN A 82 -6.13 7.13 -10.09
C ASN A 82 -4.71 6.84 -10.61
N ARG A 83 -4.58 6.56 -11.90
CA ARG A 83 -3.31 6.22 -12.54
C ARG A 83 -2.17 7.24 -12.29
N PRO A 84 -2.38 8.56 -12.35
CA PRO A 84 -1.33 9.53 -11.99
C PRO A 84 -0.83 9.39 -10.55
N GLN A 85 -1.73 9.12 -9.59
CA GLN A 85 -1.38 8.94 -8.18
C GLN A 85 -0.84 7.54 -7.88
N PHE A 86 -1.14 6.56 -8.72
CA PHE A 86 -0.57 5.21 -8.63
C PHE A 86 0.96 5.20 -8.76
N LEU A 87 1.54 6.18 -9.46
CA LEU A 87 2.99 6.36 -9.61
C LEU A 87 3.71 5.05 -9.98
N ASP A 88 3.20 4.36 -11.00
CA ASP A 88 3.70 3.05 -11.46
C ASP A 88 3.93 2.06 -10.30
N SER A 89 2.92 1.95 -9.45
CA SER A 89 2.81 1.13 -8.24
C SER A 89 3.66 1.57 -7.06
N LEU A 90 4.37 2.72 -7.12
CA LEU A 90 5.20 3.21 -5.99
C LEU A 90 4.37 3.38 -4.71
N THR A 91 3.07 3.63 -4.89
CA THR A 91 2.08 3.77 -3.81
C THR A 91 1.46 2.45 -3.35
N CYS A 92 1.80 1.30 -3.94
CA CYS A 92 1.32 0.02 -3.44
C CYS A 92 1.79 -0.23 -2.00
N GLY A 93 0.82 -0.46 -1.11
CA GLY A 93 1.08 -0.71 0.30
C GLY A 93 1.43 0.53 1.13
N ILE A 94 1.23 1.74 0.60
CA ILE A 94 1.32 2.96 1.43
C ILE A 94 0.08 3.11 2.30
N CYS A 95 0.19 3.99 3.30
CA CYS A 95 -0.94 4.41 4.08
C CYS A 95 -1.31 5.85 3.73
N LEU A 96 -2.62 6.10 3.60
CA LEU A 96 -3.17 7.42 3.33
C LEU A 96 -4.10 7.84 4.47
N LYS A 97 -3.92 9.06 4.96
CA LYS A 97 -4.90 9.75 5.77
C LYS A 97 -5.84 10.50 4.85
N ILE A 98 -7.13 10.21 4.96
CA ILE A 98 -8.16 10.81 4.11
C ILE A 98 -9.07 11.68 4.97
N ALA A 99 -9.11 12.97 4.66
CA ALA A 99 -9.97 13.94 5.30
C ALA A 99 -11.16 14.24 4.39
N PHE A 100 -12.36 14.06 4.93
CA PHE A 100 -13.59 14.49 4.30
C PHE A 100 -13.93 15.89 4.80
N CYS A 101 -14.02 16.86 3.89
CA CYS A 101 -14.62 18.14 4.23
C CYS A 101 -16.13 18.01 4.05
N LEU A 102 -16.82 17.55 5.10
CA LEU A 102 -18.27 17.60 5.19
C LEU A 102 -18.70 19.06 5.44
N GLY A 103 -18.77 19.85 4.38
CA GLY A 103 -19.67 21.00 4.34
C GLY A 103 -21.10 20.48 4.34
N SER A 104 -21.93 20.95 5.26
CA SER A 104 -23.32 20.47 5.45
C SER A 104 -24.17 20.74 4.22
N VAL A 105 -24.49 19.71 3.43
CA VAL A 105 -25.61 19.78 2.47
C VAL A 105 -26.32 18.43 2.43
N ASP A 106 -27.59 18.44 2.86
CA ASP A 106 -28.60 17.45 2.44
C ASP A 106 -28.97 17.78 0.99
N PHE A 107 -28.67 16.90 0.05
CA PHE A 107 -29.16 17.03 -1.32
C PHE A 107 -30.30 16.04 -1.56
N ALA A 108 -31.52 16.55 -1.71
CA ALA A 108 -32.58 15.88 -2.45
C ALA A 108 -32.39 16.13 -3.97
N LEU A 109 -31.23 15.76 -4.52
CA LEU A 109 -30.89 15.94 -5.94
C LEU A 109 -30.21 14.68 -6.49
N LYS A 110 -30.50 14.34 -7.76
CA LYS A 110 -29.71 13.37 -8.54
C LYS A 110 -28.26 13.86 -8.66
N GLY A 111 -27.32 13.10 -8.10
CA GLY A 111 -25.87 13.30 -8.23
C GLY A 111 -25.16 11.95 -8.42
N ASP A 112 -23.89 11.95 -8.82
CA ASP A 112 -23.11 10.74 -9.19
C ASP A 112 -22.33 10.12 -8.02
N GLY A 113 -22.64 10.51 -6.78
CA GLY A 113 -22.04 9.93 -5.57
C GLY A 113 -20.61 10.40 -5.24
N ARG A 114 -20.13 11.51 -5.82
CA ARG A 114 -18.75 11.99 -5.65
C ARG A 114 -18.58 13.04 -4.55
N TRP A 115 -17.57 12.84 -3.70
CA TRP A 115 -17.24 13.73 -2.57
C TRP A 115 -15.84 14.32 -2.71
N SER A 116 -15.67 15.62 -2.39
CA SER A 116 -14.35 16.24 -2.28
C SER A 116 -13.62 15.68 -1.06
N ILE A 117 -12.54 14.95 -1.33
CA ILE A 117 -11.64 14.42 -0.31
C ILE A 117 -10.29 15.12 -0.41
N SER A 118 -9.58 15.21 0.72
CA SER A 118 -8.15 15.49 0.74
C SER A 118 -7.41 14.25 1.23
N MET A 119 -6.29 13.93 0.59
CA MET A 119 -5.49 12.74 0.86
C MET A 119 -4.06 13.16 1.23
N GLN A 120 -3.52 12.57 2.29
CA GLN A 120 -2.14 12.77 2.71
C GLN A 120 -1.46 11.41 2.89
N ALA A 121 -0.28 11.22 2.29
CA ALA A 121 0.56 10.06 2.58
C ALA A 121 1.09 10.13 4.01
N VAL A 122 0.95 9.02 4.74
CA VAL A 122 1.29 8.91 6.16
C VAL A 122 2.10 7.63 6.42
N GLN A 123 2.87 7.64 7.50
CA GLN A 123 3.55 6.46 8.00
C GLN A 123 2.54 5.40 8.45
N CYS A 124 2.65 4.20 7.89
CA CYS A 124 1.80 3.06 8.25
C CYS A 124 2.01 2.64 9.72
N PRO A 125 0.95 2.17 10.41
CA PRO A 125 0.96 1.78 11.81
C PRO A 125 1.51 0.36 11.95
N VAL A 126 2.78 0.16 11.58
CA VAL A 126 3.40 -1.18 11.59
C VAL A 126 3.70 -1.70 13.00
N GLY A 127 3.46 -0.91 14.06
CA GLY A 127 3.73 -1.33 15.45
C GLY A 127 5.14 -1.93 15.63
N GLY A 128 5.22 -3.08 16.32
CA GLY A 128 6.44 -3.89 16.45
C GLY A 128 6.64 -4.94 15.35
N SER A 129 5.90 -4.84 14.24
CA SER A 129 6.02 -5.77 13.12
C SER A 129 7.13 -5.38 12.14
N THR A 130 7.53 -6.33 11.31
CA THR A 130 8.70 -6.23 10.44
C THR A 130 8.30 -6.18 8.98
N ILE A 131 9.25 -5.88 8.09
CA ILE A 131 9.07 -6.08 6.66
C ILE A 131 8.69 -7.54 6.40
N GLN A 132 7.76 -7.71 5.46
CA GLN A 132 7.26 -8.99 4.98
C GLN A 132 7.62 -9.17 3.51
N TYR A 133 7.87 -10.40 3.10
CA TYR A 133 8.35 -10.77 1.78
C TYR A 133 7.43 -11.83 1.17
N ALA A 134 6.90 -11.61 -0.03
CA ALA A 134 6.11 -12.62 -0.73
C ALA A 134 6.67 -12.84 -2.13
N PHE A 135 6.96 -14.08 -2.48
CA PHE A 135 7.38 -14.43 -3.83
C PHE A 135 6.18 -14.84 -4.68
N GLN A 136 6.27 -14.59 -5.99
CA GLN A 136 5.28 -15.06 -6.95
C GLN A 136 5.99 -15.61 -8.19
N GLY A 137 5.76 -16.89 -8.51
CA GLY A 137 6.38 -17.55 -9.67
C GLY A 137 7.92 -17.56 -9.68
N SER A 138 8.54 -17.33 -8.52
CA SER A 138 9.99 -17.18 -8.40
C SER A 138 10.70 -18.52 -8.37
N ASN A 139 11.89 -18.55 -8.95
CA ASN A 139 12.83 -19.66 -8.97
C ASN A 139 14.27 -19.08 -8.97
N PRO A 140 15.34 -19.89 -8.90
CA PRO A 140 16.70 -19.35 -8.85
C PRO A 140 17.06 -18.41 -10.00
N TRP A 141 16.47 -18.57 -11.19
CA TRP A 141 16.78 -17.76 -12.38
C TRP A 141 15.87 -16.54 -12.55
N TYR A 142 14.78 -16.48 -11.81
CA TYR A 142 13.77 -15.43 -11.90
C TYR A 142 13.21 -15.13 -10.51
N ILE A 143 13.49 -13.95 -10.00
CA ILE A 143 12.94 -13.48 -8.72
C ILE A 143 11.87 -12.44 -9.01
N LYS A 144 10.68 -12.63 -8.45
CA LYS A 144 9.60 -11.65 -8.40
C LYS A 144 9.10 -11.55 -6.96
N LEU A 145 9.58 -10.51 -6.28
CA LEU A 145 9.47 -10.32 -4.84
C LEU A 145 8.61 -9.11 -4.51
N GLN A 146 7.52 -9.33 -3.77
CA GLN A 146 6.73 -8.26 -3.18
C GLN A 146 7.31 -7.91 -1.81
N ILE A 147 7.63 -6.63 -1.61
CA ILE A 147 7.99 -6.10 -0.29
C ILE A 147 6.73 -5.52 0.33
N ARG A 148 6.41 -5.96 1.54
CA ARG A 148 5.14 -5.68 2.20
C ARG A 148 5.39 -5.15 3.61
N ASN A 149 4.37 -4.52 4.18
CA ASN A 149 4.36 -4.07 5.56
C ASN A 149 5.49 -3.09 5.91
N ALA A 150 5.88 -2.25 4.96
CA ALA A 150 6.83 -1.16 5.18
C ALA A 150 6.12 0.04 5.81
N ARG A 151 6.77 0.71 6.76
CA ARG A 151 6.23 1.94 7.37
C ARG A 151 6.00 3.05 6.35
N ILE A 152 6.90 3.16 5.38
CA ILE A 152 6.87 4.12 4.27
C ILE A 152 7.34 3.40 2.99
N PRO A 153 7.09 3.96 1.78
CA PRO A 153 7.43 3.30 0.53
C PRO A 153 8.90 2.91 0.43
N ILE A 154 9.18 1.74 -0.13
CA ILE A 154 10.52 1.33 -0.53
C ILE A 154 10.76 1.78 -1.98
N THR A 155 11.80 2.58 -2.18
CA THR A 155 12.15 3.20 -3.46
C THR A 155 13.27 2.49 -4.20
N LYS A 156 14.05 1.64 -3.50
CA LYS A 156 15.10 0.81 -4.09
C LYS A 156 15.20 -0.53 -3.38
N ALA A 157 15.34 -1.61 -4.14
CA ALA A 157 15.63 -2.94 -3.62
C ALA A 157 16.82 -3.57 -4.35
N LEU A 158 17.73 -4.14 -3.59
CA LEU A 158 18.86 -4.92 -4.09
C LEU A 158 18.87 -6.29 -3.43
N VAL A 159 19.30 -7.31 -4.15
CA VAL A 159 19.59 -8.65 -3.61
C VAL A 159 21.08 -8.93 -3.65
N ARG A 160 21.57 -9.69 -2.68
CA ARG A 160 22.97 -10.11 -2.60
C ARG A 160 23.16 -11.38 -3.41
N ARG A 161 24.03 -11.33 -4.42
CA ARG A 161 24.42 -12.47 -5.27
C ARG A 161 25.94 -12.50 -5.39
N ASN A 162 26.56 -13.62 -5.03
CA ASN A 162 28.03 -13.81 -5.09
C ASN A 162 28.81 -12.63 -4.46
N ASN A 163 28.42 -12.25 -3.23
CA ASN A 163 28.93 -11.10 -2.49
C ASN A 163 28.69 -9.70 -3.10
N ASN A 164 28.04 -9.60 -4.25
CA ASN A 164 27.70 -8.32 -4.89
C ASN A 164 26.23 -7.97 -4.69
N TRP A 165 25.92 -6.67 -4.64
CA TRP A 165 24.54 -6.17 -4.61
C TRP A 165 24.03 -5.93 -6.02
N VAL A 166 22.97 -6.63 -6.39
CA VAL A 166 22.32 -6.53 -7.70
C VAL A 166 21.00 -5.79 -7.53
N THR A 167 20.81 -4.73 -8.31
CA THR A 167 19.58 -3.92 -8.23
C THR A 167 18.43 -4.65 -8.91
N MET A 168 17.28 -4.72 -8.23
CA MET A 168 16.05 -5.26 -8.79
C MET A 168 15.27 -4.15 -9.50
N GLN A 169 14.50 -4.52 -10.52
CA GLN A 169 13.63 -3.60 -11.25
C GLN A 169 12.21 -3.64 -10.69
N ARG A 170 11.61 -2.48 -10.47
CA ARG A 170 10.24 -2.40 -9.98
C ARG A 170 9.27 -2.66 -11.13
N SER A 171 8.32 -3.56 -10.94
CA SER A 171 7.25 -3.82 -11.90
C SER A 171 6.04 -2.94 -11.61
N GLN A 172 5.12 -2.84 -12.58
CA GLN A 172 3.88 -2.04 -12.46
C GLN A 172 2.85 -2.67 -11.51
N ASP A 173 3.04 -3.93 -11.10
CA ASP A 173 2.15 -4.65 -10.17
C ASP A 173 2.68 -4.67 -8.72
N GLY A 174 3.65 -3.81 -8.38
CA GLY A 174 4.15 -3.66 -7.02
C GLY A 174 5.19 -4.70 -6.58
N PHE A 175 5.80 -5.43 -7.52
CA PHE A 175 6.90 -6.36 -7.25
C PHE A 175 8.26 -5.77 -7.63
N TRP A 176 9.30 -6.41 -7.13
CA TRP A 176 10.69 -6.24 -7.54
C TRP A 176 11.13 -7.48 -8.29
N ILE A 177 11.59 -7.29 -9.52
CA ILE A 177 11.98 -8.35 -10.44
C ILE A 177 13.49 -8.37 -10.64
N LEU A 178 14.08 -9.57 -10.58
CA LEU A 178 15.42 -9.85 -11.06
C LEU A 178 15.33 -11.01 -12.06
N SER A 179 15.70 -10.75 -13.31
CA SER A 179 15.63 -11.69 -14.42
C SER A 179 16.75 -11.40 -15.43
N ASP A 180 17.99 -11.56 -14.99
CA ASP A 180 19.20 -11.23 -15.77
C ASP A 180 19.96 -12.48 -16.25
N GLY A 181 19.32 -13.65 -16.22
CA GLY A 181 19.89 -14.90 -16.69
C GLY A 181 21.00 -15.47 -15.80
N GLN A 182 21.14 -14.97 -14.55
CA GLN A 182 22.11 -15.47 -13.58
C GLN A 182 21.38 -16.02 -12.35
N PRO A 183 21.68 -17.26 -11.91
CA PRO A 183 20.94 -17.89 -10.83
C PRO A 183 21.28 -17.25 -9.48
N MET A 184 20.29 -17.18 -8.60
CA MET A 184 20.49 -16.93 -7.19
C MET A 184 21.17 -18.16 -6.54
N PRO A 185 22.22 -17.96 -5.73
CA PRO A 185 22.82 -19.02 -4.96
C PRO A 185 21.81 -19.65 -4.00
N ASP A 186 22.04 -20.93 -3.66
CA ASP A 186 21.26 -21.59 -2.62
C ASP A 186 21.47 -20.93 -1.25
N GLY A 187 20.43 -21.01 -0.42
CA GLY A 187 20.42 -20.49 0.94
C GLY A 187 19.72 -19.13 1.08
N PRO A 188 19.96 -18.43 2.21
CA PRO A 188 19.28 -17.17 2.48
C PRO A 188 19.65 -16.06 1.50
N ILE A 189 18.64 -15.32 1.05
CA ILE A 189 18.77 -14.21 0.12
C ILE A 189 18.95 -12.92 0.93
N GLY A 190 20.15 -12.36 0.91
CA GLY A 190 20.39 -11.04 1.46
C GLY A 190 19.66 -9.97 0.65
N VAL A 191 18.96 -9.06 1.31
CA VAL A 191 18.28 -7.93 0.67
C VAL A 191 18.74 -6.62 1.28
N ARG A 192 18.85 -5.58 0.45
CA ARG A 192 19.12 -4.21 0.87
C ARG A 192 18.04 -3.30 0.30
N LEU A 193 17.35 -2.60 1.18
CA LEU A 193 16.19 -1.80 0.86
C LEU A 193 16.47 -0.33 1.20
N THR A 194 16.04 0.58 0.33
CA THR A 194 16.06 2.02 0.58
C THR A 194 14.62 2.52 0.67
N ALA A 195 14.29 3.18 1.78
CA ALA A 195 12.99 3.79 1.99
C ALA A 195 12.90 5.19 1.37
N ALA A 196 11.70 5.74 1.25
CA ALA A 196 11.45 7.05 0.63
C ALA A 196 12.18 8.22 1.32
N ASN A 197 12.47 8.11 2.62
CA ASN A 197 13.28 9.09 3.37
C ASN A 197 14.80 8.85 3.25
N GLY A 198 15.24 7.92 2.40
CA GLY A 198 16.65 7.59 2.20
C GLY A 198 17.22 6.58 3.21
N TYR A 199 16.45 6.15 4.22
CA TYR A 199 16.91 5.15 5.18
C TYR A 199 17.22 3.82 4.47
N VAL A 200 18.41 3.29 4.71
CA VAL A 200 18.87 2.01 4.14
C VAL A 200 18.86 0.94 5.21
N MET A 201 18.26 -0.21 4.91
CA MET A 201 18.22 -1.37 5.79
C MET A 201 18.57 -2.65 5.03
N GLU A 202 19.13 -3.61 5.75
CA GLU A 202 19.46 -4.92 5.20
C GLU A 202 18.81 -6.04 5.98
N ASP A 203 18.28 -7.02 5.26
CA ASP A 203 17.64 -8.20 5.83
C ASP A 203 18.14 -9.47 5.12
N SER A 204 17.67 -10.62 5.57
CA SER A 204 17.98 -11.92 4.99
C SER A 204 16.71 -12.76 4.91
N ILE A 205 16.27 -13.07 3.69
CA ILE A 205 15.08 -13.89 3.43
C ILE A 205 15.52 -15.37 3.45
N PRO A 206 14.90 -16.26 4.22
CA PRO A 206 15.46 -17.60 4.48
C PRO A 206 15.57 -18.48 3.23
N ARG A 207 14.64 -18.35 2.27
CA ARG A 207 14.59 -19.12 1.02
C ARG A 207 13.58 -18.49 0.05
N ILE A 208 13.57 -18.95 -1.19
CA ILE A 208 12.45 -18.72 -2.12
C ILE A 208 11.26 -19.58 -1.69
N ASP A 209 10.10 -18.96 -1.48
CA ASP A 209 8.85 -19.64 -1.12
C ASP A 209 7.68 -18.89 -1.76
N ASN A 210 7.07 -19.49 -2.80
CA ASN A 210 5.96 -18.88 -3.55
C ASN A 210 4.60 -19.07 -2.88
N SER A 211 4.53 -19.85 -1.81
CA SER A 211 3.26 -20.20 -1.16
C SER A 211 3.04 -19.40 0.12
N ASN A 212 4.11 -18.87 0.73
CA ASN A 212 4.05 -18.24 2.04
C ASN A 212 4.60 -16.82 2.03
N VAL A 213 3.99 -15.97 2.85
CA VAL A 213 4.57 -14.68 3.23
C VAL A 213 5.64 -14.93 4.30
N LEU A 214 6.88 -14.54 4.00
CA LEU A 214 8.03 -14.73 4.86
C LEU A 214 8.35 -13.45 5.64
N GLU A 215 8.98 -13.64 6.80
CA GLU A 215 9.69 -12.57 7.50
C GLU A 215 11.19 -12.76 7.29
N GLY A 216 11.92 -11.65 7.26
CA GLY A 216 13.37 -11.72 7.21
C GLY A 216 13.97 -12.10 8.56
N GLN A 217 15.13 -12.75 8.51
CA GLN A 217 15.83 -13.26 9.68
C GLN A 217 16.33 -12.14 10.60
N ARG A 218 16.61 -10.95 10.06
CA ARG A 218 17.01 -9.78 10.86
C ARG A 218 15.83 -8.96 11.35
N ARG A 219 14.60 -9.28 10.90
CA ARG A 219 13.37 -8.68 11.43
C ARG A 219 13.38 -7.14 11.33
N VAL A 220 13.83 -6.59 10.21
CA VAL A 220 14.00 -5.13 10.06
C VAL A 220 12.68 -4.41 9.80
N GLN A 221 12.67 -3.11 10.07
CA GLN A 221 11.59 -2.19 9.73
C GLN A 221 12.17 -0.79 9.52
N VAL A 222 11.48 0.04 8.72
CA VAL A 222 11.84 1.46 8.61
C VAL A 222 11.50 2.13 9.96
N PRO A 223 12.46 2.82 10.61
CA PRO A 223 12.22 3.49 11.87
C PRO A 223 11.14 4.57 11.71
N TYR A 224 10.49 4.90 12.82
CA TYR A 224 9.57 6.03 12.84
C TYR A 224 10.33 7.33 12.57
N ASP A 225 9.81 8.13 11.65
CA ASP A 225 10.40 9.42 11.27
C ASP A 225 9.48 10.55 11.77
N PRO A 226 9.89 11.32 12.80
CA PRO A 226 9.04 12.37 13.36
C PRO A 226 8.85 13.55 12.40
N SER A 227 9.62 13.64 11.31
CA SER A 227 9.47 14.68 10.30
C SER A 227 8.37 14.37 9.27
N LEU A 228 7.89 13.12 9.22
CA LEU A 228 6.86 12.69 8.28
C LEU A 228 5.48 12.58 8.95
N PRO A 229 4.39 12.87 8.23
CA PRO A 229 3.04 12.63 8.72
C PRO A 229 2.87 11.17 9.15
N SER A 230 2.19 10.95 10.27
CA SER A 230 1.85 9.64 10.79
C SER A 230 0.34 9.52 10.97
N ALA A 231 -0.11 8.31 11.24
CA ALA A 231 -1.52 8.04 11.42
C ALA A 231 -1.81 7.25 12.70
#